data_AF-A0A0C2CR15-F1
#
_entry.id   AF-A0A0C2CR15-F1
#
_cell.length_a   1.000
_cell.length_b   1.000
_cell.length_c   1.000
_cell.angle_alpha   90.00
_cell.angle_beta   90.00
_cell.angle_gamma   90.00
#
_symmetry.space_group_name_H-M   'P 1'
#
loop_
_entity.id
_entity.type
_entity.pdbx_description
1 polymer ?
#
loop_
_entity_poly.entity_id
_entity_poly.type
_entity_poly.pdbx_seq_one_letter_code
_entity_poly.pdbx_strand_id
1 'polypeptide(L)'
;MTVHDDPTDSIDPLDDIVRELLLERTANLDAKRLAAFIDGWGSLLRLLDRTNLLLPGAPEPLTEALQAVVGRIRESQARVLDDDDDV
;
A
#
# COMPACT_ATOMS: atom_id res chain seq x y z
N MET A 1 1.01 -32.18 -25.46
CA MET A 1 0.85 -30.71 -25.36
C MET A 1 0.72 -30.40 -23.89
N THR A 2 1.88 -30.34 -23.22
CA THR A 2 1.99 -30.05 -21.80
C THR A 2 1.65 -28.59 -21.58
N VAL A 3 0.60 -28.34 -20.81
CA VAL A 3 0.30 -27.04 -20.22
C VAL A 3 1.48 -26.73 -19.30
N HIS A 4 2.33 -25.78 -19.73
CA HIS A 4 3.23 -25.10 -18.80
C HIS A 4 2.35 -24.18 -17.98
N ASP A 5 1.83 -24.73 -16.88
CA ASP A 5 1.36 -23.96 -15.74
C ASP A 5 2.64 -23.41 -15.09
N ASP A 6 3.08 -22.25 -15.56
CA ASP A 6 4.15 -21.50 -14.93
C ASP A 6 3.50 -20.66 -13.83
N PRO A 7 3.69 -20.96 -12.54
CA PRO A 7 3.17 -20.14 -11.45
C PRO A 7 4.08 -18.91 -11.29
N THR A 8 4.26 -18.13 -12.36
CA THR A 8 4.86 -16.80 -12.23
C THR A 8 3.84 -15.93 -11.51
N ASP A 9 4.12 -15.69 -10.23
CA ASP A 9 3.81 -14.47 -9.50
C ASP A 9 2.82 -13.56 -10.23
N SER A 10 1.53 -13.63 -9.91
CA SER A 10 0.65 -12.55 -10.33
C SER A 10 1.04 -11.32 -9.51
N ILE A 11 2.01 -10.56 -10.01
CA ILE A 11 2.37 -9.25 -9.47
C ILE A 11 1.07 -8.44 -9.43
N ASP A 12 0.55 -8.15 -8.23
CA ASP A 12 -0.67 -7.34 -8.09
C ASP A 12 -0.34 -5.97 -8.70
N PRO A 13 -1.10 -5.47 -9.70
CA PRO A 13 -0.82 -4.16 -10.30
C PRO A 13 -0.79 -3.02 -9.26
N LEU A 14 -1.43 -3.20 -8.10
CA LEU A 14 -1.31 -2.27 -6.99
C LEU A 14 0.11 -2.23 -6.40
N ASP A 15 0.82 -3.36 -6.37
CA ASP A 15 2.19 -3.47 -5.89
C ASP A 15 3.14 -2.68 -6.80
N ASP A 16 2.94 -2.76 -8.12
CA ASP A 16 3.70 -1.94 -9.09
C ASP A 16 3.49 -0.45 -8.84
N ILE A 17 2.23 -0.01 -8.71
CA ILE A 17 1.89 1.40 -8.44
C ILE A 17 2.50 1.86 -7.11
N VAL A 18 2.39 1.05 -6.06
CA VAL A 18 2.93 1.38 -4.74
C VAL A 18 4.46 1.46 -4.79
N ARG A 19 5.11 0.51 -5.46
CA ARG A 19 6.57 0.49 -5.66
C ARG A 19 7.04 1.70 -6.47
N GLU A 20 6.40 2.03 -7.59
CA GLU A 20 6.74 3.21 -8.39
C GLU A 20 6.59 4.51 -7.58
N LEU A 21 5.48 4.68 -6.85
CA LEU A 21 5.26 5.84 -6.01
C LEU A 21 6.29 5.93 -4.86
N LEU A 22 6.65 4.79 -4.25
CA LEU A 22 7.70 4.73 -3.24
C LEU A 22 9.04 5.15 -3.85
N LEU A 23 9.45 4.55 -4.97
CA LEU A 23 10.71 4.85 -5.64
C LEU A 23 10.80 6.33 -6.05
N GLU A 24 9.78 6.86 -6.75
CA GLU A 24 9.77 8.26 -7.21
C GLU A 24 9.89 9.26 -6.08
N ARG A 25 9.19 9.01 -4.96
CA ARG A 25 9.13 9.93 -3.82
C ARG A 25 10.33 9.79 -2.89
N THR A 26 11.00 8.65 -2.89
CA THR A 26 12.10 8.35 -1.98
C THR A 26 13.48 8.42 -2.63
N ALA A 27 13.58 8.45 -3.96
CA ALA A 27 14.85 8.41 -4.71
C ALA A 27 15.93 9.39 -4.26
N ASN A 28 15.55 10.55 -3.71
CA ASN A 28 16.48 11.61 -3.28
C ASN A 28 16.42 11.88 -1.76
N LEU A 29 15.80 10.98 -0.99
CA LEU A 29 15.68 11.14 0.46
C LEU A 29 16.86 10.46 1.16
N ASP A 30 17.44 11.16 2.14
CA ASP A 30 18.31 10.50 3.11
C ASP A 30 17.50 9.53 3.98
N ALA A 31 18.19 8.59 4.65
CA ALA A 31 17.55 7.53 5.44
C ALA A 31 16.58 8.08 6.51
N LYS A 32 16.86 9.26 7.10
CA LYS A 32 15.98 9.86 8.11
C LYS A 32 14.70 10.40 7.48
N ARG A 33 14.81 11.04 6.32
CA ARG A 33 13.65 11.54 5.55
C ARG A 33 12.83 10.40 4.97
N LEU A 34 13.48 9.32 4.53
CA LEU A 34 12.82 8.10 4.09
C LEU A 34 11.96 7.49 5.21
N ALA A 35 12.55 7.27 6.39
CA ALA A 35 11.81 6.75 7.55
C ALA A 35 10.62 7.65 7.92
N ALA A 36 10.80 8.97 7.91
CA ALA A 36 9.72 9.92 8.17
C ALA A 36 8.61 9.88 7.09
N PHE A 37 8.98 9.65 5.83
CA PHE A 37 8.02 9.49 4.73
C PHE A 37 7.17 8.23 4.90
N ILE A 38 7.81 7.09 5.17
CA ILE A 38 7.12 5.80 5.40
C ILE A 38 6.18 5.90 6.61
N ASP A 39 6.64 6.46 7.73
CA ASP A 39 5.80 6.64 8.93
C ASP A 39 4.65 7.63 8.71
N GLY A 40 4.90 8.71 7.96
CA GLY A 40 3.86 9.67 7.59
C GLY A 40 2.75 9.03 6.75
N TRP A 41 3.12 8.21 5.77
CA TRP A 41 2.16 7.44 4.97
C TRP A 41 1.39 6.44 5.84
N GLY A 42 2.09 5.66 6.67
CA GLY A 42 1.42 4.75 7.61
C GLY A 42 0.41 5.47 8.51
N SER A 43 0.77 6.67 8.99
CA SER A 43 -0.13 7.52 9.78
C SER A 43 -1.35 8.00 9.01
N LEU A 44 -1.20 8.36 7.73
CA LEU A 44 -2.33 8.71 6.87
C LEU A 44 -3.28 7.52 6.67
N LEU A 45 -2.75 6.33 6.38
CA LEU A 45 -3.59 5.13 6.22
C LEU A 45 -4.31 4.78 7.53
N ARG A 46 -3.68 4.95 8.70
CA ARG A 46 -4.34 4.81 10.02
C ARG A 46 -5.45 5.82 10.25
N LEU A 47 -5.30 7.04 9.74
CA LEU A 47 -6.34 8.06 9.81
C LEU A 47 -7.55 7.67 8.93
N LEU A 48 -7.30 7.26 7.68
CA LEU A 48 -8.35 6.89 6.72
C LEU A 48 -9.19 5.69 7.17
N ASP A 49 -8.56 4.75 7.88
CA ASP A 49 -9.23 3.59 8.51
C ASP A 49 -10.33 4.00 9.50
N ARG A 50 -10.21 5.20 10.08
CA ARG A 50 -11.21 5.82 10.95
C ARG A 50 -12.22 6.63 10.16
N THR A 51 -12.67 6.10 9.03
CA THR A 51 -13.57 6.78 8.08
C THR A 51 -14.83 7.32 8.77
N ASN A 52 -15.38 6.56 9.72
CA ASN A 52 -16.54 6.96 10.52
C ASN A 52 -16.34 8.26 11.34
N LEU A 53 -15.10 8.57 11.72
CA LEU A 53 -14.75 9.81 12.41
C LEU A 53 -14.47 10.95 11.43
N LEU A 54 -13.91 10.64 10.25
CA LEU A 54 -13.60 11.63 9.22
C LEU A 54 -14.85 12.10 8.46
N LEU A 55 -15.79 11.19 8.24
CA LEU A 55 -17.01 11.41 7.47
C LEU A 55 -18.21 10.96 8.31
N PRO A 56 -18.55 11.70 9.38
CA PRO A 56 -19.69 11.36 10.22
C PRO A 56 -20.98 11.39 9.38
N GLY A 57 -21.75 10.31 9.45
CA GLY A 57 -22.99 10.16 8.68
C GLY A 57 -22.77 9.71 7.22
N ALA A 58 -21.56 9.33 6.83
CA ALA A 58 -21.33 8.67 5.56
C ALA A 58 -22.18 7.39 5.44
N PRO A 59 -22.68 7.06 4.24
CA PRO A 59 -23.32 5.78 3.98
C PRO A 59 -22.38 4.62 4.32
N GLU A 60 -22.92 3.55 4.90
CA GLU A 60 -22.17 2.33 5.23
C GLU A 60 -21.38 1.76 4.03
N PRO A 61 -21.93 1.68 2.81
CA PRO A 61 -21.17 1.17 1.67
C PRO A 61 -19.93 2.00 1.32
N LEU A 62 -19.96 3.31 1.57
CA LEU A 62 -18.79 4.18 1.35
C LEU A 62 -17.71 3.93 2.39
N THR A 63 -18.12 3.69 3.65
CA THR A 63 -17.21 3.38 4.76
C THR A 63 -16.51 2.05 4.50
N GLU A 64 -17.26 1.02 4.13
CA GLU A 64 -16.74 -0.30 3.80
C GLU A 64 -15.79 -0.26 2.59
N ALA A 65 -16.18 0.45 1.52
CA ALA A 65 -15.34 0.58 0.34
C ALA A 65 -14.02 1.28 0.66
N LEU A 66 -14.04 2.33 1.50
CA LEU A 66 -12.82 3.03 1.88
C LEU A 66 -11.90 2.16 2.75
N GLN A 67 -12.48 1.43 3.70
CA GLN A 67 -11.72 0.46 4.52
C GLN A 67 -11.10 -0.64 3.67
N ALA A 68 -11.83 -1.18 2.70
CA ALA A 68 -11.33 -2.21 1.78
C ALA A 68 -10.16 -1.68 0.93
N VAL A 69 -10.27 -0.46 0.38
CA VAL A 69 -9.18 0.17 -0.38
C VAL A 69 -7.95 0.42 0.48
N VAL A 70 -8.13 0.97 1.69
CA VAL A 70 -7.04 1.21 2.64
C VAL A 70 -6.35 -0.09 3.03
N GLY A 71 -7.12 -1.16 3.27
CA GLY A 71 -6.61 -2.50 3.54
C GLY A 71 -5.71 -3.01 2.42
N ARG A 72 -6.19 -2.98 1.17
CA ARG A 72 -5.40 -3.42 0.01
C ARG A 72 -4.10 -2.64 -0.16
N ILE A 73 -4.13 -1.32 0.05
CA ILE A 73 -2.92 -0.48 -0.04
C ILE A 73 -1.91 -0.86 1.07
N ARG A 74 -2.37 -1.16 2.29
CA ARG A 74 -1.47 -1.60 3.37
C ARG A 74 -0.84 -2.95 3.10
N GLU A 75 -1.62 -3.90 2.60
CA GLU A 75 -1.12 -5.23 2.23
C GLU A 75 -0.07 -5.12 1.12
N SER A 76 -0.34 -4.29 0.10
CA SER A 76 0.59 -4.00 -0.98
C SER A 76 1.88 -3.35 -0.49
N GLN A 77 1.77 -2.34 0.38
CA GLN A 77 2.93 -1.69 1.00
C GLN A 77 3.78 -2.67 1.81
N ALA A 78 3.15 -3.57 2.58
CA ALA A 78 3.87 -4.57 3.35
C ALA A 78 4.66 -5.53 2.44
N ARG A 79 4.03 -6.05 1.37
CA ARG A 79 4.73 -6.91 0.40
C ARG A 79 5.91 -6.21 -0.26
N VAL A 80 5.71 -4.97 -0.74
CA VAL A 80 6.77 -4.20 -1.42
C VAL A 80 7.95 -3.91 -0.50
N LEU A 81 7.71 -3.66 0.79
CA LEU A 81 8.78 -3.39 1.76
C LEU A 81 9.47 -4.67 2.26
N ASP A 82 8.73 -5.77 2.44
CA ASP A 82 9.30 -7.06 2.84
C ASP A 82 10.18 -7.65 1.72
N ASP A 83 9.81 -7.46 0.44
CA ASP A 83 10.60 -7.90 -0.73
C ASP A 83 12.01 -7.26 -0.81
N ASP A 84 12.19 -6.05 -0.25
CA ASP A 84 13.46 -5.31 -0.31
C ASP A 84 14.46 -5.73 0.81
N ASP A 85 14.03 -6.51 1.81
CA ASP A 85 14.85 -6.94 2.96
C ASP A 85 15.65 -8.25 2.72
N ASP A 86 15.49 -8.90 1.57
CA ASP A 86 16.15 -10.18 1.20
C ASP A 86 17.50 -10.03 0.45
N VAL A 87 18.16 -8.86 0.51
CA VAL A 87 19.45 -8.56 -0.19
C VAL A 87 20.61 -8.27 0.76
#